data_AF-A0A9E1KV59-F1
#
_entry.id   AF-A0A9E1KV59-F1
#
_cell.length_a   1.000
_cell.length_b   1.000
_cell.length_c   1.000
_cell.angle_alpha   90.00
_cell.angle_beta   90.00
_cell.angle_gamma   90.00
#
_symmetry.space_group_name_H-M   'P 1'
#
loop_
_entity.id
_entity.type
_entity.pdbx_description
1 polymer ?
#
loop_
_entity_poly.entity_id
_entity_poly.type
_entity_poly.pdbx_seq_one_letter_code
_entity_poly.pdbx_strand_id
1 'polypeptide(L)'
;MKKEQEIPLIKASEVEEINITDDPTVPFKQATKKSPRSNIIELSNDDFTQAKYTDSTKAPDLIDTLEDETKSEIHLSQHFDCEREVLSFGSSNPKGIFLVNSNKEFQSAESLKNRYNLIGIPSAQVSVKVVRSYLKDDPVEIEKVYNELFNLIRRFVVLQDAALYHVLALSVILTYCYQIFTHVPFIWLSAEKNSGKTTLLNVLSLLSFNPMQTSGSSVSSLFRSIEGSRVAMFMDEADKLSKVSSGLSEVLEVLLSGYRYDGKVHRSEWDQDKETWIPKSFSTFGPKFFASTTKIHHLLASRCIKIDILRKKKSEKAERFKLSPELEIGFNQIRDKLIRFTLQSVPDLLKNNSKDWSSETGLENRDLDLWEPLLSIAKVIDDNSDPKETSLVDFVTAIATEISALAKAIDESPTAKLAKLLLDAITLRKIVPFRSDTDDYERRAVLEYVRQQPDMDWITSLKSLTSYLANRLQISFRKVSGGAKQERCYIINPSHLQDLIERYEDED
;
A
#
# COMPACT_ATOMS: atom_id res chain seq x y z
N MET A 1 35.35 38.16 39.56
CA MET A 1 34.39 39.04 38.85
C MET A 1 33.49 38.13 38.03
N LYS A 2 32.29 37.79 38.57
CA LYS A 2 30.97 38.23 38.08
C LYS A 2 30.68 37.68 36.66
N LYS A 3 29.66 36.86 36.39
CA LYS A 3 28.45 36.45 37.14
C LYS A 3 27.96 35.11 36.57
N GLU A 4 27.67 34.15 37.45
CA GLU A 4 26.72 33.06 37.23
C GLU A 4 25.30 33.65 37.27
N GLN A 5 24.39 33.15 36.43
CA GLN A 5 22.95 33.38 36.56
C GLN A 5 22.26 32.04 36.80
N GLU A 6 21.83 31.88 38.04
CA GLU A 6 20.97 30.81 38.54
C GLU A 6 19.58 30.87 37.90
N ILE A 7 19.04 29.71 37.54
CA ILE A 7 17.64 29.51 37.16
C ILE A 7 16.89 29.05 38.42
N PRO A 8 15.82 29.72 38.87
CA PRO A 8 15.15 29.33 40.11
C PRO A 8 14.16 28.18 39.88
N LEU A 9 14.22 27.18 40.77
CA LEU A 9 13.17 26.18 41.00
C LEU A 9 11.93 26.87 41.58
N ILE A 10 10.74 26.55 41.04
CA ILE A 10 9.46 26.89 41.66
C ILE A 10 8.80 25.61 42.15
N LYS A 11 8.51 25.57 43.46
CA LYS A 11 7.75 24.55 44.17
C LYS A 11 6.25 24.84 44.07
N ALA A 12 5.47 23.76 44.09
CA ALA A 12 4.02 23.74 44.23
C ALA A 12 3.57 24.22 45.63
N SER A 13 2.58 25.12 45.69
CA SER A 13 1.41 25.15 46.60
C SER A 13 0.71 26.52 46.60
N GLU A 14 -0.62 26.51 46.83
CA GLU A 14 -1.56 27.63 47.07
C GLU A 14 -2.02 28.38 45.80
N VAL A 15 -3.18 28.09 45.17
CA VAL A 15 -4.61 28.18 45.58
C VAL A 15 -5.01 29.57 46.05
N GLU A 16 -5.61 30.37 45.16
CA GLU A 16 -6.72 31.26 45.49
C GLU A 16 -7.63 31.48 44.27
N GLU A 17 -8.92 31.58 44.56
CA GLU A 17 -10.10 31.46 43.69
C GLU A 17 -10.31 32.68 42.78
N ILE A 18 -10.78 32.45 41.55
CA ILE A 18 -11.60 33.44 40.84
C ILE A 18 -12.83 32.73 40.27
N ASN A 19 -13.97 32.99 40.91
CA ASN A 19 -15.31 32.69 40.43
C ASN A 19 -15.64 33.56 39.21
N ILE A 20 -15.98 32.94 38.08
CA ILE A 20 -16.81 33.55 37.03
C ILE A 20 -17.91 32.55 36.69
N THR A 21 -19.14 32.98 36.94
CA THR A 21 -20.41 32.27 36.82
C THR A 21 -20.88 32.10 35.37
N ASP A 22 -21.25 30.86 35.03
CA ASP A 22 -22.34 30.33 34.18
C ASP A 22 -22.99 31.24 33.09
N ASP A 23 -22.91 30.84 31.81
CA ASP A 23 -23.93 29.98 31.14
C ASP A 23 -23.46 29.62 29.69
N PRO A 24 -23.76 28.42 29.14
CA PRO A 24 -22.98 27.77 28.09
C PRO A 24 -23.66 27.70 26.72
N THR A 25 -22.90 28.02 25.67
CA THR A 25 -23.18 27.49 24.32
C THR A 25 -21.87 27.05 23.65
N VAL A 26 -21.72 25.72 23.60
CA VAL A 26 -20.92 24.90 22.68
C VAL A 26 -19.38 25.08 22.71
N PRO A 27 -18.63 24.15 23.33
CA PRO A 27 -17.21 24.03 23.02
C PRO A 27 -17.03 23.23 21.72
N PHE A 28 -16.37 23.86 20.75
CA PHE A 28 -15.68 23.18 19.67
C PHE A 28 -14.77 22.08 20.26
N LYS A 29 -15.09 20.80 20.00
CA LYS A 29 -14.14 19.69 20.20
C LYS A 29 -12.92 19.97 19.31
N GLN A 30 -11.74 20.07 19.92
CA GLN A 30 -10.48 19.87 19.21
C GLN A 30 -10.52 18.47 18.59
N ALA A 31 -10.62 18.39 17.28
CA ALA A 31 -10.46 17.15 16.55
C ALA A 31 -8.98 16.71 16.65
N THR A 32 -8.68 15.81 17.58
CA THR A 32 -7.49 14.96 17.44
C THR A 32 -7.68 14.17 16.14
N LYS A 33 -6.86 14.43 15.12
CA LYS A 33 -6.88 13.66 13.86
C LYS A 33 -6.69 12.17 14.21
N LYS A 34 -7.78 11.41 14.28
CA LYS A 34 -7.75 9.95 14.46
C LYS A 34 -7.08 9.31 13.24
N SER A 35 -6.44 8.15 13.44
CA SER A 35 -5.91 7.31 12.36
C SER A 35 -6.97 7.13 11.25
N PRO A 36 -6.61 7.21 9.95
CA PRO A 36 -7.54 6.98 8.84
C PRO A 36 -8.18 5.57 8.83
N ARG A 37 -7.72 4.67 9.71
CA ARG A 37 -8.27 3.33 9.95
C ARG A 37 -9.34 3.26 11.04
N SER A 38 -9.68 4.36 11.73
CA SER A 38 -10.74 4.37 12.75
C SER A 38 -12.12 4.46 12.08
N ASN A 39 -12.80 3.32 11.92
CA ASN A 39 -14.15 3.24 11.35
C ASN A 39 -15.26 3.59 12.37
N ILE A 40 -15.08 4.64 13.17
CA ILE A 40 -16.18 5.13 14.02
C ILE A 40 -16.83 6.32 13.31
N ILE A 41 -17.93 6.05 12.61
CA ILE A 41 -18.92 7.08 12.31
C ILE A 41 -19.59 7.36 13.66
N GLU A 42 -19.28 8.51 14.28
CA GLU A 42 -20.12 9.03 15.37
C GLU A 42 -21.49 9.37 14.77
N LEU A 43 -22.42 8.41 14.77
CA LEU A 43 -23.82 8.68 14.48
C LEU A 43 -24.34 9.59 15.59
N SER A 44 -24.89 10.73 15.21
CA SER A 44 -25.53 11.63 16.18
C SER A 44 -26.76 10.95 16.75
N ASN A 45 -27.04 11.14 18.04
CA ASN A 45 -28.22 10.57 18.71
C ASN A 45 -29.55 10.98 18.04
N ASP A 46 -29.55 12.01 17.20
CA ASP A 46 -30.72 12.50 16.48
C ASP A 46 -31.20 11.53 15.37
N ASP A 47 -30.32 10.66 14.85
CA ASP A 47 -30.64 9.75 13.74
C ASP A 47 -31.53 8.55 14.15
N PHE A 48 -31.73 8.32 15.46
CA PHE A 48 -32.53 7.20 15.99
C PHE A 48 -34.00 7.54 16.27
N THR A 49 -34.44 8.78 16.07
CA THR A 49 -35.76 9.25 16.56
C THR A 49 -36.97 8.91 15.67
N GLN A 50 -36.87 8.05 14.65
CA GLN A 50 -38.01 7.69 13.79
C GLN A 50 -38.31 6.19 13.61
N ALA A 51 -37.88 5.32 14.52
CA ALA A 51 -38.38 3.94 14.56
C ALA A 51 -39.40 3.76 15.71
N LYS A 52 -40.68 3.99 15.45
CA LYS A 52 -41.76 3.62 16.39
C LYS A 52 -41.89 2.10 16.41
N TYR A 53 -41.25 1.44 17.37
CA TYR A 53 -41.51 0.04 17.71
C TYR A 53 -42.87 -0.08 18.42
N THR A 54 -43.84 -0.71 17.77
CA THR A 54 -45.14 -1.05 18.34
C THR A 54 -45.11 -2.46 18.93
N ASP A 55 -44.33 -2.69 20.00
CA ASP A 55 -44.61 -3.76 20.99
C ASP A 55 -43.69 -3.63 22.22
N SER A 56 -44.13 -2.92 23.25
CA SER A 56 -43.30 -2.55 24.41
C SER A 56 -43.19 -3.62 25.50
N THR A 57 -43.44 -4.90 25.18
CA THR A 57 -43.41 -5.99 26.19
C THR A 57 -42.32 -7.04 25.96
N LYS A 58 -41.50 -6.91 24.91
CA LYS A 58 -40.38 -7.84 24.60
C LYS A 58 -39.04 -7.16 24.26
N ALA A 59 -38.96 -5.83 24.35
CA ALA A 59 -37.78 -5.07 23.94
C ALA A 59 -36.67 -4.83 25.00
N PRO A 60 -36.88 -4.92 26.34
CA PRO A 60 -35.79 -4.68 27.29
C PRO A 60 -34.63 -5.68 27.13
N ASP A 61 -34.97 -6.93 26.79
CA ASP A 61 -34.02 -8.05 26.71
C ASP A 61 -33.04 -7.94 25.53
N LEU A 62 -33.38 -7.20 24.46
CA LEU A 62 -32.56 -7.08 23.25
C LEU A 62 -31.44 -6.04 23.39
N ILE A 63 -31.66 -4.98 24.18
CA ILE A 63 -30.63 -3.97 24.44
C ILE A 63 -29.57 -4.56 25.37
N ASP A 64 -29.98 -5.27 26.42
CA ASP A 64 -29.08 -5.97 27.33
C ASP A 64 -28.30 -7.11 26.62
N THR A 65 -28.84 -7.75 25.59
CA THR A 65 -28.08 -8.69 24.74
C THR A 65 -27.16 -8.02 23.71
N LEU A 66 -27.37 -6.74 23.41
CA LEU A 66 -26.45 -5.95 22.57
C LEU A 66 -25.25 -5.41 23.38
N GLU A 67 -25.31 -5.45 24.71
CA GLU A 67 -24.20 -5.05 25.61
C GLU A 67 -23.05 -6.07 25.64
N ASP A 68 -23.26 -7.30 25.16
CA ASP A 68 -22.17 -8.24 24.89
C ASP A 68 -21.39 -7.75 23.66
N GLU A 69 -20.49 -6.78 23.87
CA GLU A 69 -19.61 -6.25 22.85
C GLU A 69 -18.89 -7.41 22.14
N THR A 70 -19.07 -7.50 20.82
CA THR A 70 -18.33 -8.47 20.01
C THR A 70 -16.84 -8.23 20.21
N LYS A 71 -16.15 -9.20 20.81
CA LYS A 71 -14.70 -9.15 21.00
C LYS A 71 -14.01 -8.75 19.71
N SER A 72 -13.22 -7.68 19.76
CA SER A 72 -12.38 -7.27 18.65
C SER A 72 -11.34 -8.35 18.31
N GLU A 73 -10.85 -8.34 17.08
CA GLU A 73 -9.87 -9.31 16.61
C GLU A 73 -8.45 -8.84 16.94
N ILE A 74 -7.60 -9.74 17.42
CA ILE A 74 -6.16 -9.50 17.55
C ILE A 74 -5.36 -10.56 16.79
N HIS A 75 -4.44 -10.09 15.95
CA HIS A 75 -3.63 -10.99 15.14
C HIS A 75 -2.33 -11.35 15.86
N LEU A 76 -2.09 -12.64 16.08
CA LEU A 76 -1.01 -13.13 16.95
C LEU A 76 0.40 -13.00 16.36
N SER A 77 0.56 -12.71 15.06
CA SER A 77 1.89 -12.49 14.46
C SER A 77 2.34 -11.02 14.53
N GLN A 78 1.45 -10.12 14.10
CA GLN A 78 1.64 -8.69 14.05
C GLN A 78 0.26 -8.06 13.98
N HIS A 79 0.00 -7.06 14.81
CA HIS A 79 -1.31 -6.40 14.88
C HIS A 79 -1.12 -4.93 15.21
N PHE A 80 -1.79 -4.05 14.48
CA PHE A 80 -1.86 -2.63 14.79
C PHE A 80 -3.26 -2.32 15.31
N ASP A 81 -3.33 -1.92 16.58
CA ASP A 81 -4.54 -1.42 17.22
C ASP A 81 -4.66 0.07 16.89
N CYS A 82 -5.63 0.43 16.06
CA CYS A 82 -5.80 1.80 15.59
C CYS A 82 -6.39 2.74 16.64
N GLU A 83 -7.10 2.23 17.65
CA GLU A 83 -7.67 3.04 18.72
C GLU A 83 -6.62 3.39 19.77
N ARG A 84 -5.77 2.41 20.10
CA ARG A 84 -4.67 2.58 21.06
C ARG A 84 -3.40 3.11 20.40
N GLU A 85 -3.34 3.12 19.08
CA GLU A 85 -2.16 3.46 18.28
C GLU A 85 -0.94 2.57 18.61
N VAL A 86 -1.21 1.27 18.80
CA VAL A 86 -0.23 0.31 19.30
C VAL A 86 0.07 -0.78 18.27
N LEU A 87 1.35 -0.94 17.93
CA LEU A 87 1.82 -2.07 17.12
C LEU A 87 2.32 -3.19 18.04
N SER A 88 1.81 -4.39 17.81
CA SER A 88 2.16 -5.60 18.56
C SER A 88 2.84 -6.62 17.66
N PHE A 89 3.78 -7.37 18.22
CA PHE A 89 4.46 -8.50 17.58
C PHE A 89 4.34 -9.77 18.42
N GLY A 90 4.10 -10.89 17.75
CA GLY A 90 4.03 -12.21 18.36
C GLY A 90 5.39 -12.86 18.58
N SER A 91 5.59 -13.45 19.75
CA SER A 91 6.70 -14.33 20.09
C SER A 91 6.16 -15.64 20.63
N SER A 92 6.76 -16.76 20.23
CA SER A 92 6.38 -18.08 20.74
C SER A 92 7.58 -18.81 21.33
N ASN A 93 7.31 -19.58 22.38
CA ASN A 93 8.27 -20.48 23.02
C ASN A 93 7.52 -21.72 23.56
N PRO A 94 8.21 -22.73 24.14
CA PRO A 94 7.55 -23.93 24.64
C PRO A 94 6.46 -23.70 25.71
N LYS A 95 6.40 -22.52 26.35
CA LYS A 95 5.36 -22.15 27.33
C LYS A 95 4.11 -21.51 26.69
N GLY A 96 4.16 -21.16 25.41
CA GLY A 96 3.02 -20.58 24.70
C GLY A 96 3.39 -19.39 23.80
N ILE A 97 2.34 -18.66 23.42
CA ILE A 97 2.41 -17.46 22.57
C ILE A 97 2.27 -16.21 23.44
N PHE A 98 3.07 -15.21 23.14
CA PHE A 98 3.10 -13.92 23.81
C PHE A 98 3.11 -12.79 22.78
N LEU A 99 2.55 -11.65 23.14
CA LEU A 99 2.63 -10.42 22.37
C LEU A 99 3.41 -9.39 23.16
N VAL A 100 4.33 -8.72 22.47
CA VAL A 100 5.00 -7.50 22.93
C VAL A 100 4.54 -6.35 22.05
N ASN A 101 4.28 -5.18 22.63
CA ASN A 101 3.80 -4.04 21.86
C ASN A 101 4.62 -2.76 22.05
N SER A 102 4.34 -1.75 21.24
CA SER A 102 5.06 -0.47 21.24
C SER A 102 4.97 0.27 22.58
N ASN A 103 3.92 0.04 23.36
CA ASN A 103 3.78 0.58 24.73
C ASN A 103 4.51 -0.24 25.80
N LYS A 104 5.34 -1.21 25.39
CA LYS A 104 6.09 -2.12 26.28
C LYS A 104 5.20 -3.02 27.14
N GLU A 105 3.98 -3.28 26.69
CA GLU A 105 3.14 -4.28 27.33
C GLU A 105 3.54 -5.66 26.82
N PHE A 106 3.55 -6.64 27.73
CA PHE A 106 3.85 -8.04 27.42
C PHE A 106 2.75 -8.93 27.97
N GLN A 107 2.01 -9.61 27.08
CA GLN A 107 0.82 -10.37 27.44
C GLN A 107 0.84 -11.76 26.80
N SER A 108 0.32 -12.76 27.49
CA SER A 108 0.14 -14.10 26.91
C SER A 108 -1.11 -14.12 26.03
N ALA A 109 -1.10 -14.93 24.98
CA ALA A 109 -2.29 -15.17 24.17
C ALA A 109 -3.47 -15.66 25.02
N GLU A 110 -3.21 -16.47 26.04
CA GLU A 110 -4.23 -16.96 26.98
C GLU A 110 -4.94 -15.81 27.72
N SER A 111 -4.18 -14.80 28.18
CA SER A 111 -4.77 -13.63 28.84
C SER A 111 -5.59 -12.74 27.90
N LEU A 112 -5.36 -12.85 26.59
CA LEU A 112 -6.04 -12.06 25.56
C LEU A 112 -7.36 -12.70 25.11
N LYS A 113 -7.53 -14.03 25.22
CA LYS A 113 -8.76 -14.74 24.81
C LYS A 113 -10.04 -14.21 25.48
N ASN A 114 -9.91 -13.66 26.68
CA ASN A 114 -11.05 -13.09 27.41
C ASN A 114 -11.54 -11.77 26.80
N ARG A 115 -10.67 -11.05 26.08
CA ARG A 115 -10.97 -9.73 25.49
C ARG A 115 -11.05 -9.73 23.97
N TYR A 116 -10.32 -10.64 23.31
CA TYR A 116 -10.15 -10.63 21.87
C TYR A 116 -10.41 -11.99 21.23
N ASN A 117 -10.88 -11.96 19.99
CA ASN A 117 -10.84 -13.09 19.09
C ASN A 117 -9.42 -13.21 18.51
N LEU A 118 -8.73 -14.30 18.84
CA LEU A 118 -7.35 -14.51 18.42
C LEU A 118 -7.28 -15.06 16.99
N ILE A 119 -6.49 -14.42 16.15
CA ILE A 119 -6.30 -14.83 14.76
C ILE A 119 -4.83 -15.15 14.48
N GLY A 120 -4.63 -16.19 13.68
CA GLY A 120 -3.34 -16.57 13.15
C GLY A 120 -2.45 -17.28 14.16
N ILE A 121 -1.24 -17.60 13.72
CA ILE A 121 -0.21 -18.24 14.52
C ILE A 121 1.08 -17.49 14.24
N PRO A 122 1.80 -17.00 15.27
CA PRO A 122 3.09 -16.37 15.05
C PRO A 122 4.04 -17.40 14.44
N SER A 123 4.47 -17.15 13.20
CA SER A 123 5.69 -17.75 12.71
C SER A 123 6.83 -17.17 13.57
N ALA A 124 7.43 -18.01 14.41
CA ALA A 124 8.28 -17.65 15.55
C ALA A 124 9.57 -16.85 15.20
N GLN A 125 9.46 -15.59 14.74
CA GLN A 125 10.61 -14.79 14.34
C GLN A 125 11.01 -13.73 15.37
N VAL A 126 10.16 -13.41 16.34
CA VAL A 126 10.53 -12.52 17.45
C VAL A 126 11.16 -13.35 18.57
N SER A 127 12.48 -13.24 18.71
CA SER A 127 13.20 -13.97 19.75
C SER A 127 12.86 -13.44 21.14
N VAL A 128 12.80 -14.32 22.14
CA VAL A 128 12.60 -13.91 23.55
C VAL A 128 13.70 -12.95 24.02
N LYS A 129 14.89 -13.05 23.42
CA LYS A 129 16.02 -12.13 23.67
C LYS A 129 15.67 -10.70 23.25
N VAL A 130 15.06 -10.52 22.08
CA VAL A 130 14.60 -9.21 21.59
C VAL A 130 13.56 -8.62 22.52
N VAL A 131 12.54 -9.41 22.89
CA VAL A 131 11.48 -8.96 23.82
C VAL A 131 12.10 -8.46 25.12
N ARG A 132 13.00 -9.24 25.72
CA ARG A 132 13.66 -8.86 26.97
C ARG A 132 14.50 -7.60 26.86
N SER A 133 15.22 -7.42 25.75
CA SER A 133 16.05 -6.24 25.52
C SER A 133 15.19 -4.99 25.33
N TYR A 134 14.10 -5.09 24.56
CA TYR A 134 13.15 -4.01 24.36
C TYR A 134 12.49 -3.54 25.67
N LEU A 135 12.01 -4.49 26.48
CA LEU A 135 11.37 -4.18 27.77
C LEU A 135 12.33 -3.61 28.82
N LYS A 136 13.65 -3.71 28.61
CA LYS A 136 14.68 -3.19 29.50
C LYS A 136 15.19 -1.80 29.09
N ASP A 137 14.58 -1.17 28.09
CA ASP A 137 15.02 0.14 27.60
C ASP A 137 16.44 0.14 27.02
N ASP A 138 16.88 -0.98 26.42
CA ASP A 138 18.11 -0.97 25.62
C ASP A 138 17.86 -0.14 24.34
N PRO A 139 18.42 1.08 24.20
CA PRO A 139 18.11 1.95 23.07
C PRO A 139 18.66 1.34 21.78
N VAL A 140 17.89 1.48 20.69
CA VAL A 140 18.36 1.13 19.35
C VAL A 140 18.67 2.41 18.58
N GLU A 141 19.89 2.52 18.10
CA GLU A 141 20.35 3.60 17.22
C GLU A 141 19.71 3.41 15.82
N ILE A 142 18.62 4.14 15.56
CA ILE A 142 17.77 4.05 14.35
C ILE A 142 18.61 4.14 13.07
N GLU A 143 19.42 5.20 12.94
CA GLU A 143 20.29 5.40 11.77
C GLU A 143 21.27 4.24 11.55
N LYS A 144 21.85 3.71 12.63
CA LYS A 144 22.85 2.63 12.56
C LYS A 144 22.24 1.32 12.07
N VAL A 145 21.04 0.98 12.55
CA VAL A 145 20.32 -0.22 12.07
C VAL A 145 20.00 -0.09 10.58
N TYR A 146 19.55 1.09 10.16
CA TYR A 146 19.30 1.38 8.76
C TYR A 146 20.58 1.23 7.91
N ASN A 147 21.70 1.81 8.35
CA ASN A 147 22.98 1.72 7.64
C ASN A 147 23.52 0.29 7.57
N GLU A 148 23.35 -0.52 8.63
CA GLU A 148 23.69 -1.96 8.60
C GLU A 148 22.86 -2.71 7.55
N LEU A 149 21.56 -2.47 7.50
CA LEU A 149 20.65 -3.05 6.52
C LEU A 149 21.04 -2.65 5.08
N PHE A 150 21.22 -1.36 4.83
CA PHE A 150 21.64 -0.81 3.54
C PHE A 150 22.94 -1.45 3.05
N ASN A 151 23.95 -1.50 3.91
CA ASN A 151 25.26 -2.06 3.56
C ASN A 151 25.18 -3.58 3.31
N LEU A 152 24.32 -4.30 4.03
CA LEU A 152 24.17 -5.74 3.82
C LEU A 152 23.50 -6.07 2.48
N ILE A 153 22.52 -5.28 2.04
CA ILE A 153 21.93 -5.43 0.70
C ILE A 153 23.00 -5.15 -0.37
N ARG A 154 23.74 -4.03 -0.22
CA ARG A 154 24.80 -3.61 -1.16
C ARG A 154 25.95 -4.60 -1.26
N ARG A 155 26.22 -5.38 -0.19
CA ARG A 155 27.28 -6.40 -0.16
C ARG A 155 27.11 -7.48 -1.22
N PHE A 156 25.87 -7.90 -1.49
CA PHE A 156 25.57 -9.07 -2.33
C PHE A 156 25.03 -8.74 -3.71
N VAL A 157 24.54 -7.51 -3.94
CA VAL A 157 23.88 -7.13 -5.19
C VAL A 157 24.37 -5.77 -5.66
N VAL A 158 24.61 -5.65 -6.96
CA VAL A 158 24.96 -4.38 -7.62
C VAL A 158 23.70 -3.79 -8.25
N LEU A 159 23.38 -2.57 -7.85
CA LEU A 159 22.36 -1.72 -8.49
C LEU A 159 23.07 -0.52 -9.12
N GLN A 160 22.51 -0.03 -10.22
CA GLN A 160 23.12 1.02 -11.03
C GLN A 160 23.07 2.37 -10.33
N ASP A 161 22.00 2.59 -9.59
CA ASP A 161 21.77 3.77 -8.77
C ASP A 161 21.83 3.41 -7.29
N ALA A 162 22.58 4.20 -6.52
CA ALA A 162 22.68 4.06 -5.09
C ALA A 162 21.34 4.26 -4.37
N ALA A 163 20.47 5.12 -4.91
CA ALA A 163 19.19 5.42 -4.30
C ALA A 163 18.20 4.24 -4.35
N LEU A 164 18.37 3.28 -5.27
CA LEU A 164 17.58 2.05 -5.28
C LEU A 164 17.84 1.17 -4.05
N TYR A 165 19.04 1.23 -3.46
CA TYR A 165 19.31 0.54 -2.20
C TYR A 165 18.54 1.15 -1.03
N HIS A 166 18.32 2.48 -1.04
CA HIS A 166 17.50 3.16 -0.05
C HIS A 166 16.05 2.66 -0.12
N VAL A 167 15.46 2.63 -1.33
CA VAL A 167 14.10 2.10 -1.56
C VAL A 167 13.96 0.67 -1.05
N LEU A 168 14.92 -0.21 -1.36
CA LEU A 168 14.89 -1.60 -0.92
C LEU A 168 15.04 -1.77 0.60
N ALA A 169 15.94 -1.00 1.23
CA ALA A 169 16.10 -1.01 2.67
C ALA A 169 14.82 -0.54 3.38
N LEU A 170 14.21 0.54 2.90
CA LEU A 170 12.93 1.04 3.41
C LEU A 170 11.79 0.04 3.19
N SER A 171 11.78 -0.66 2.06
CA SER A 171 10.80 -1.71 1.76
C SER A 171 10.93 -2.92 2.69
N VAL A 172 12.15 -3.25 3.11
CA VAL A 172 12.38 -4.27 4.14
C VAL A 172 11.86 -3.78 5.50
N ILE A 173 12.17 -2.55 5.90
CA ILE A 173 11.65 -1.96 7.16
C ILE A 173 10.12 -1.91 7.13
N LEU A 174 9.52 -1.57 6.00
CA LEU A 174 8.07 -1.56 5.81
C LEU A 174 7.44 -2.89 6.20
N THR A 175 8.09 -4.05 5.96
CA THR A 175 7.54 -5.35 6.38
C THR A 175 7.32 -5.47 7.90
N TYR A 176 8.04 -4.68 8.70
CA TYR A 176 7.89 -4.64 10.15
C TYR A 176 6.80 -3.68 10.62
N CYS A 177 6.37 -2.71 9.81
CA CYS A 177 5.41 -1.68 10.21
C CYS A 177 4.23 -1.47 9.26
N TYR A 178 4.09 -2.28 8.20
CA TYR A 178 3.09 -2.10 7.15
C TYR A 178 1.65 -2.04 7.67
N GLN A 179 1.37 -2.65 8.83
CA GLN A 179 0.07 -2.60 9.50
C GLN A 179 -0.32 -1.20 10.00
N ILE A 180 0.57 -0.21 9.94
CA ILE A 180 0.24 1.19 10.25
C ILE A 180 -0.38 1.91 9.04
N PHE A 181 0.01 1.54 7.82
CA PHE A 181 -0.24 2.31 6.59
C PHE A 181 -1.52 1.89 5.86
N THR A 182 -2.25 2.82 5.24
CA THR A 182 -3.45 2.50 4.46
C THR A 182 -3.13 1.62 3.24
N HIS A 183 -2.05 1.96 2.55
CA HIS A 183 -1.54 1.28 1.36
C HIS A 183 -0.16 0.70 1.61
N VAL A 184 0.18 -0.37 0.89
CA VAL A 184 1.51 -0.99 0.93
C VAL A 184 1.98 -1.19 -0.51
N PRO A 185 3.01 -0.45 -0.96
CA PRO A 185 3.58 -0.68 -2.27
C PRO A 185 4.11 -2.11 -2.38
N PHE A 186 3.89 -2.72 -3.54
CA PHE A 186 4.61 -3.92 -3.90
C PHE A 186 5.95 -3.54 -4.54
N ILE A 187 6.93 -4.43 -4.50
CA ILE A 187 8.21 -4.21 -5.16
C ILE A 187 8.31 -5.16 -6.35
N TRP A 188 8.54 -4.61 -7.53
CA TRP A 188 8.73 -5.39 -8.74
C TRP A 188 10.17 -5.29 -9.23
N LEU A 189 10.95 -6.35 -9.02
CA LEU A 189 12.29 -6.53 -9.52
C LEU A 189 12.23 -7.03 -10.97
N SER A 190 12.43 -6.12 -11.92
CA SER A 190 12.45 -6.44 -13.35
C SER A 190 13.89 -6.60 -13.83
N ALA A 191 14.24 -7.78 -14.35
CA ALA A 191 15.62 -8.02 -14.75
C ALA A 191 15.78 -9.15 -15.77
N GLU A 192 16.71 -8.98 -16.71
CA GLU A 192 17.13 -10.05 -17.61
C GLU A 192 17.67 -11.28 -16.87
N LYS A 193 17.74 -12.43 -17.55
CA LYS A 193 18.37 -13.64 -16.99
C LYS A 193 19.81 -13.35 -16.56
N ASN A 194 20.25 -13.95 -15.45
CA ASN A 194 21.61 -13.83 -14.90
C ASN A 194 22.03 -12.42 -14.42
N SER A 195 21.06 -11.55 -14.07
CA SER A 195 21.32 -10.23 -13.49
C SER A 195 21.52 -10.23 -11.97
N GLY A 196 21.16 -11.32 -11.27
CA GLY A 196 21.22 -11.41 -9.81
C GLY A 196 19.87 -11.20 -9.09
N LYS A 197 18.75 -11.11 -9.81
CA LYS A 197 17.41 -10.91 -9.20
C LYS A 197 17.02 -11.94 -8.14
N THR A 198 17.27 -13.23 -8.36
CA THR A 198 16.95 -14.29 -7.37
C THR A 198 17.83 -14.13 -6.13
N THR A 199 19.10 -13.72 -6.31
CA THR A 199 19.98 -13.39 -5.19
C THR A 199 19.43 -12.21 -4.39
N LEU A 200 19.00 -11.14 -5.07
CA LEU A 200 18.41 -9.99 -4.40
C LEU A 200 17.14 -10.36 -3.65
N LEU A 201 16.20 -11.07 -4.31
CA LEU A 201 14.96 -11.52 -3.70
C LEU A 201 15.21 -12.39 -2.46
N ASN A 202 16.21 -13.28 -2.50
CA ASN A 202 16.62 -14.09 -1.36
C ASN A 202 17.20 -13.25 -0.20
N VAL A 203 18.06 -12.27 -0.51
CA VAL A 203 18.64 -11.38 0.51
C VAL A 203 17.54 -10.55 1.19
N LEU A 204 16.64 -9.93 0.41
CA LEU A 204 15.52 -9.15 0.94
C LEU A 204 14.58 -10.04 1.78
N SER A 205 14.31 -11.26 1.30
CA SER A 205 13.50 -12.24 2.02
C SER A 205 14.10 -12.56 3.39
N LEU A 206 15.41 -12.78 3.49
CA LEU A 206 16.06 -13.10 4.77
C LEU A 206 16.10 -11.93 5.76
N LEU A 207 15.93 -10.70 5.28
CA LEU A 207 15.92 -9.48 6.11
C LEU A 207 14.53 -9.03 6.52
N SER A 208 13.49 -9.53 5.86
CA SER A 208 12.11 -9.10 6.07
C SER A 208 11.46 -9.79 7.27
N PHE A 209 10.38 -9.20 7.75
CA PHE A 209 9.52 -9.78 8.78
C PHE A 209 8.63 -10.87 8.18
N ASN A 210 8.63 -12.07 8.79
CA ASN A 210 7.81 -13.22 8.38
C ASN A 210 7.82 -13.50 6.86
N PRO A 211 8.99 -13.63 6.20
CA PRO A 211 9.06 -13.90 4.77
C PRO A 211 8.42 -15.24 4.39
N MET A 212 7.74 -15.26 3.26
CA MET A 212 7.28 -16.47 2.58
C MET A 212 7.75 -16.44 1.12
N GLN A 213 8.67 -17.33 0.78
CA GLN A 213 9.05 -17.56 -0.62
C GLN A 213 8.03 -18.47 -1.31
N THR A 214 7.61 -18.12 -2.53
CA THR A 214 6.69 -18.91 -3.34
C THR A 214 7.07 -18.87 -4.83
N SER A 215 6.87 -19.98 -5.53
CA SER A 215 7.07 -20.10 -6.99
C SER A 215 5.87 -20.75 -7.70
N GLY A 216 4.79 -21.03 -6.95
CA GLY A 216 3.62 -21.77 -7.44
C GLY A 216 2.67 -22.29 -6.37
N SER A 217 2.43 -21.53 -5.29
CA SER A 217 1.44 -21.93 -4.26
C SER A 217 0.01 -21.95 -4.81
N SER A 218 -0.83 -22.85 -4.30
CA SER A 218 -2.27 -22.77 -4.56
C SER A 218 -2.85 -21.46 -4.02
N VAL A 219 -3.92 -20.95 -4.66
CA VAL A 219 -4.64 -19.75 -4.19
C VAL A 219 -5.04 -19.90 -2.73
N SER A 220 -5.53 -21.08 -2.35
CA SER A 220 -5.93 -21.42 -0.98
C SER A 220 -4.80 -21.33 0.03
N SER A 221 -3.62 -21.84 -0.32
CA SER A 221 -2.44 -21.68 0.53
C SER A 221 -2.04 -20.22 0.64
N LEU A 222 -2.15 -19.45 -0.45
CA LEU A 222 -1.68 -18.08 -0.53
C LEU A 222 -2.42 -17.16 0.47
N PHE A 223 -3.74 -17.05 0.37
CA PHE A 223 -4.49 -16.14 1.25
C PHE A 223 -4.51 -16.63 2.71
N ARG A 224 -4.43 -17.95 2.96
CA ARG A 224 -4.36 -18.49 4.33
C ARG A 224 -3.02 -18.20 4.99
N SER A 225 -1.92 -18.26 4.24
CA SER A 225 -0.60 -17.88 4.75
C SER A 225 -0.51 -16.38 5.03
N ILE A 226 -1.09 -15.54 4.17
CA ILE A 226 -1.17 -14.10 4.42
C ILE A 226 -1.99 -13.80 5.66
N GLU A 227 -3.22 -14.32 5.77
CA GLU A 227 -4.05 -14.09 6.95
C GLU A 227 -3.38 -14.66 8.20
N GLY A 228 -2.98 -15.93 8.20
CA GLY A 228 -2.57 -16.64 9.41
C GLY A 228 -1.22 -16.24 9.98
N SER A 229 -0.29 -15.75 9.16
CA SER A 229 1.07 -15.39 9.62
C SER A 229 1.54 -13.99 9.20
N ARG A 230 0.70 -13.23 8.49
CA ARG A 230 0.99 -11.85 8.07
C ARG A 230 2.30 -11.76 7.30
N VAL A 231 2.49 -12.72 6.39
CA VAL A 231 3.78 -12.92 5.71
C VAL A 231 4.11 -11.80 4.72
N ALA A 232 5.40 -11.45 4.64
CA ALA A 232 5.93 -10.73 3.50
C ALA A 232 6.17 -11.71 2.35
N MET A 233 5.47 -11.55 1.24
CA MET A 233 5.52 -12.52 0.14
C MET A 233 6.67 -12.22 -0.82
N PHE A 234 7.43 -13.25 -1.19
CA PHE A 234 8.50 -13.17 -2.18
C PHE A 234 8.24 -14.18 -3.30
N MET A 235 7.91 -13.69 -4.49
CA MET A 235 7.57 -14.52 -5.65
C MET A 235 8.63 -14.40 -6.74
N ASP A 236 9.38 -15.48 -6.97
CA ASP A 236 10.27 -15.60 -8.12
C ASP A 236 9.48 -16.13 -9.33
N GLU A 237 9.98 -15.89 -10.54
CA GLU A 237 9.32 -16.24 -11.82
C GLU A 237 7.91 -15.65 -11.98
N ALA A 238 7.70 -14.41 -11.52
CA ALA A 238 6.44 -13.69 -11.66
C ALA A 238 6.04 -13.40 -13.13
N ASP A 239 6.87 -13.81 -14.11
CA ASP A 239 6.55 -13.85 -15.54
C ASP A 239 5.21 -14.54 -15.86
N LYS A 240 4.83 -15.54 -15.05
CA LYS A 240 3.56 -16.26 -15.19
C LYS A 240 2.35 -15.36 -14.96
N LEU A 241 2.51 -14.27 -14.20
CA LEU A 241 1.46 -13.29 -13.92
C LEU A 241 1.18 -12.35 -15.11
N SER A 242 1.90 -12.47 -16.22
CA SER A 242 1.71 -11.61 -17.41
C SER A 242 0.39 -11.90 -18.16
N LYS A 243 -0.05 -13.16 -18.21
CA LYS A 243 -1.23 -13.59 -18.98
C LYS A 243 -2.26 -14.23 -18.06
N VAL A 244 -3.47 -13.71 -18.06
CA VAL A 244 -4.57 -14.23 -17.24
C VAL A 244 -5.10 -15.53 -17.86
N SER A 245 -4.81 -16.67 -17.23
CA SER A 245 -5.58 -17.92 -17.38
C SER A 245 -6.54 -18.06 -16.19
N SER A 246 -7.52 -18.98 -16.26
CA SER A 246 -8.55 -19.11 -15.22
C SER A 246 -7.99 -19.25 -13.80
N GLY A 247 -6.97 -20.10 -13.59
CA GLY A 247 -6.32 -20.26 -12.28
C GLY A 247 -5.42 -19.08 -11.87
N LEU A 248 -4.86 -18.35 -12.84
CA LEU A 248 -4.04 -17.16 -12.57
C LEU A 248 -4.90 -15.92 -12.23
N SER A 249 -6.16 -15.89 -12.66
CA SER A 249 -7.11 -14.82 -12.31
C SER A 249 -7.32 -14.73 -10.80
N GLU A 250 -7.57 -15.86 -10.13
CA GLU A 250 -7.77 -15.89 -8.68
C GLU A 250 -6.51 -15.51 -7.90
N VAL A 251 -5.32 -15.91 -8.37
CA VAL A 251 -4.05 -15.47 -7.79
C VAL A 251 -3.92 -13.95 -7.91
N LEU A 252 -4.17 -13.40 -9.10
CA LEU A 252 -4.12 -11.95 -9.32
C LEU A 252 -5.11 -11.21 -8.42
N GLU A 253 -6.34 -11.68 -8.23
CA GLU A 253 -7.30 -11.08 -7.30
C GLU A 253 -6.79 -11.02 -5.86
N VAL A 254 -6.17 -12.10 -5.37
CA VAL A 254 -5.51 -12.12 -4.04
C VAL A 254 -4.37 -11.11 -3.97
N LEU A 255 -3.53 -11.02 -5.02
CA LEU A 255 -2.41 -10.08 -5.04
C LEU A 255 -2.89 -8.63 -5.09
N LEU A 256 -3.85 -8.31 -5.97
CA LEU A 256 -4.38 -6.96 -6.19
C LEU A 256 -5.15 -6.43 -4.98
N SER A 257 -5.95 -7.27 -4.34
CA SER A 257 -6.69 -6.90 -3.12
C SER A 257 -5.73 -6.56 -1.97
N GLY A 258 -4.58 -7.23 -1.92
CA GLY A 258 -3.63 -7.07 -0.82
C GLY A 258 -2.82 -5.77 -0.78
N TYR A 259 -3.18 -4.78 -1.59
CA TYR A 259 -2.53 -3.47 -1.67
C TYR A 259 -3.04 -2.48 -0.61
N ARG A 260 -4.33 -2.58 -0.27
CA ARG A 260 -4.99 -1.72 0.72
C ARG A 260 -5.39 -2.51 1.96
N TYR A 261 -5.40 -1.87 3.12
CA TYR A 261 -5.59 -2.52 4.43
C TYR A 261 -6.87 -3.34 4.59
N ASP A 262 -7.94 -2.95 3.90
CA ASP A 262 -9.25 -3.60 3.90
C ASP A 262 -9.37 -4.73 2.85
N GLY A 263 -8.29 -4.98 2.11
CA GLY A 263 -8.18 -6.02 1.10
C GLY A 263 -8.44 -7.41 1.66
N LYS A 264 -9.55 -8.02 1.23
CA LYS A 264 -9.98 -9.35 1.65
C LYS A 264 -10.42 -10.20 0.47
N VAL A 265 -10.30 -11.52 0.62
CA VAL A 265 -10.95 -12.51 -0.24
C VAL A 265 -11.90 -13.36 0.59
N HIS A 266 -13.02 -13.73 -0.02
CA HIS A 266 -14.04 -14.55 0.64
C HIS A 266 -13.97 -15.98 0.11
N ARG A 267 -14.06 -16.95 1.01
CA ARG A 267 -14.14 -18.38 0.67
C ARG A 267 -15.15 -19.06 1.57
N SER A 268 -15.91 -20.00 1.00
CA SER A 268 -16.80 -20.85 1.79
C SER A 268 -15.97 -21.82 2.63
N GLU A 269 -16.23 -21.87 3.92
CA GLU A 269 -15.70 -22.87 4.84
C GLU A 269 -16.84 -23.65 5.48
N TRP A 270 -16.60 -24.91 5.80
CA TRP A 270 -17.50 -25.70 6.61
C TRP A 270 -17.34 -25.29 8.09
N ASP A 271 -18.40 -24.76 8.67
CA ASP A 271 -18.50 -24.50 10.11
C ASP A 271 -18.94 -25.80 10.80
N GLN A 272 -18.11 -26.32 11.70
CA GLN A 272 -18.40 -27.57 12.40
C GLN A 272 -19.54 -27.41 13.41
N ASP A 273 -19.64 -26.26 14.07
CA ASP A 273 -20.62 -26.02 15.13
C ASP A 273 -22.02 -25.79 14.56
N LYS A 274 -22.09 -25.16 13.39
CA LYS A 274 -23.36 -24.88 12.68
C LYS A 274 -23.71 -25.93 11.64
N GLU A 275 -22.85 -26.93 11.42
CA GLU A 275 -22.97 -27.97 10.40
C GLU A 275 -23.38 -27.41 9.02
N THR A 276 -22.77 -26.30 8.60
CA THR A 276 -23.14 -25.60 7.36
C THR A 276 -21.96 -24.88 6.72
N TRP A 277 -22.08 -24.54 5.44
CA TRP A 277 -21.12 -23.70 4.74
C TRP A 277 -21.34 -22.24 5.09
N ILE A 278 -20.30 -21.57 5.61
CA ILE A 278 -20.30 -20.14 5.90
C ILE A 278 -19.26 -19.41 5.03
N PRO A 279 -19.54 -18.19 4.57
CA PRO A 279 -18.53 -17.35 3.96
C PRO A 279 -17.55 -16.87 5.02
N LYS A 280 -16.25 -17.11 4.82
CA LYS A 280 -15.17 -16.58 5.66
C LYS A 280 -14.29 -15.63 4.86
N SER A 281 -13.91 -14.52 5.49
CA SER A 281 -13.05 -13.51 4.89
C SER A 281 -11.60 -13.74 5.33
N PHE A 282 -10.67 -13.56 4.40
CA PHE A 282 -9.24 -13.63 4.64
C PHE A 282 -8.59 -12.34 4.13
N SER A 283 -7.91 -11.62 5.01
CA SER A 283 -7.03 -10.50 4.67
C SER A 283 -5.96 -10.96 3.70
N THR A 284 -5.80 -10.21 2.62
CA THR A 284 -4.69 -10.37 1.65
C THR A 284 -3.69 -9.23 1.76
N PHE A 285 -3.98 -8.23 2.61
CA PHE A 285 -3.14 -7.07 2.86
C PHE A 285 -1.74 -7.45 3.35
N GLY A 286 -0.73 -6.87 2.71
CA GLY A 286 0.65 -6.99 3.16
C GLY A 286 1.68 -6.87 2.04
N PRO A 287 2.96 -6.75 2.40
CA PRO A 287 4.04 -6.50 1.46
C PRO A 287 4.29 -7.68 0.53
N LYS A 288 4.55 -7.38 -0.75
CA LYS A 288 4.77 -8.36 -1.81
C LYS A 288 5.94 -7.92 -2.68
N PHE A 289 6.82 -8.88 -2.96
CA PHE A 289 8.02 -8.69 -3.78
C PHE A 289 7.95 -9.69 -4.94
N PHE A 290 8.04 -9.17 -6.16
CA PHE A 290 7.99 -9.95 -7.39
C PHE A 290 9.33 -9.87 -8.12
N ALA A 291 9.79 -10.98 -8.66
CA ALA A 291 10.91 -11.00 -9.59
C ALA A 291 10.48 -11.62 -10.93
N SER A 292 10.69 -10.91 -12.04
CA SER A 292 10.34 -11.41 -13.38
C SER A 292 11.40 -11.04 -14.43
N THR A 293 11.44 -11.77 -15.55
CA THR A 293 12.19 -11.37 -16.75
C THR A 293 11.39 -10.50 -17.72
N THR A 294 10.06 -10.57 -17.63
CA THR A 294 9.10 -9.96 -18.55
C THR A 294 8.12 -9.10 -17.76
N LYS A 295 7.24 -8.38 -18.47
CA LYS A 295 6.18 -7.57 -17.85
C LYS A 295 5.23 -8.45 -17.03
N ILE A 296 4.77 -7.94 -15.90
CA ILE A 296 3.65 -8.52 -15.13
C ILE A 296 2.33 -7.88 -15.59
N HIS A 297 1.19 -8.38 -15.09
CA HIS A 297 -0.12 -7.79 -15.39
C HIS A 297 -0.16 -6.30 -15.04
N HIS A 298 -0.69 -5.46 -15.94
CA HIS A 298 -0.70 -3.99 -15.78
C HIS A 298 -1.36 -3.51 -14.48
N LEU A 299 -2.48 -4.12 -14.05
CA LEU A 299 -3.11 -3.78 -12.76
C LEU A 299 -2.22 -4.09 -11.55
N LEU A 300 -1.35 -5.10 -11.66
CA LEU A 300 -0.41 -5.43 -10.60
C LEU A 300 0.79 -4.48 -10.67
N ALA A 301 1.27 -4.17 -11.87
CA ALA A 301 2.35 -3.21 -12.11
C ALA A 301 2.02 -1.83 -11.55
N SER A 302 0.77 -1.35 -11.67
CA SER A 302 0.36 -0.05 -11.12
C SER A 302 0.36 0.03 -9.59
N ARG A 303 0.48 -1.11 -8.89
CA ARG A 303 0.63 -1.19 -7.42
C ARG A 303 2.08 -1.47 -7.00
N CYS A 304 3.00 -1.49 -7.96
CA CYS A 304 4.40 -1.80 -7.73
C CYS A 304 5.29 -0.57 -7.88
N ILE A 305 6.26 -0.42 -6.98
CA ILE A 305 7.49 0.31 -7.27
C ILE A 305 8.38 -0.61 -8.11
N LYS A 306 8.59 -0.23 -9.37
CA LYS A 306 9.41 -1.00 -10.32
C LYS A 306 10.89 -0.68 -10.13
N ILE A 307 11.69 -1.71 -9.95
CA ILE A 307 13.16 -1.62 -9.86
C ILE A 307 13.76 -2.44 -11.00
N ASP A 308 14.32 -1.74 -11.98
CA ASP A 308 15.06 -2.36 -13.08
C ASP A 308 16.48 -2.72 -12.63
N ILE A 309 16.86 -4.00 -12.77
CA ILE A 309 18.19 -4.50 -12.39
C ILE A 309 18.95 -4.87 -13.66
N LEU A 310 20.07 -4.19 -13.91
CA LEU A 310 20.97 -4.58 -15.01
C LEU A 310 22.01 -5.60 -14.57
N ARG A 311 22.55 -6.34 -15.54
CA ARG A 311 23.69 -7.23 -15.30
C ARG A 311 24.90 -6.42 -14.84
N LYS A 312 25.55 -6.88 -13.77
CA LYS A 312 26.79 -6.29 -13.29
C LYS A 312 27.89 -6.32 -14.36
N LYS A 313 28.68 -5.25 -14.44
CA LYS A 313 29.91 -5.17 -15.24
C LYS A 313 31.00 -6.04 -14.61
N LYS A 314 32.01 -6.44 -15.40
CA LYS A 314 33.20 -7.14 -14.87
C LYS A 314 33.97 -6.33 -13.82
N SER A 315 33.89 -5.00 -13.88
CA SER A 315 34.51 -4.07 -12.93
C SER A 315 33.75 -3.94 -11.61
N GLU A 316 32.45 -4.25 -11.62
CA GLU A 316 31.60 -4.12 -10.44
C GLU A 316 31.73 -5.38 -9.57
N LYS A 317 32.01 -5.16 -8.29
CA LYS A 317 32.23 -6.24 -7.33
C LYS A 317 31.00 -6.38 -6.44
N ALA A 318 30.51 -7.61 -6.35
CA ALA A 318 29.55 -8.04 -5.34
C ALA A 318 30.01 -9.40 -4.82
N GLU A 319 29.85 -9.62 -3.52
CA GLU A 319 30.17 -10.89 -2.89
C GLU A 319 29.21 -11.96 -3.38
N ARG A 320 29.72 -13.17 -3.64
CA ARG A 320 28.87 -14.30 -3.98
C ARG A 320 28.00 -14.64 -2.78
N PHE A 321 26.70 -14.43 -2.90
CA PHE A 321 25.76 -14.85 -1.87
C PHE A 321 25.74 -16.38 -1.73
N LYS A 322 26.09 -16.85 -0.54
CA LYS A 322 25.92 -18.23 -0.08
C LYS A 322 25.54 -18.16 1.39
N LEU A 323 24.37 -18.67 1.74
CA LEU A 323 23.92 -18.67 3.13
C LEU A 323 24.79 -19.63 3.94
N SER A 324 25.71 -19.07 4.73
CA SER A 324 26.49 -19.79 5.74
C SER A 324 25.88 -19.58 7.13
N PRO A 325 26.18 -20.46 8.11
CA PRO A 325 25.70 -20.28 9.49
C PRO A 325 26.06 -18.92 10.09
N GLU A 326 27.27 -18.40 9.82
CA GLU A 326 27.72 -17.10 10.32
C GLU A 326 26.90 -15.96 9.70
N LEU A 327 26.62 -16.07 8.40
CA LEU A 327 25.84 -15.09 7.69
C LEU A 327 24.38 -15.11 8.17
N GLU A 328 23.80 -16.29 8.37
CA GLU A 328 22.45 -16.47 8.93
C GLU A 328 22.33 -15.83 10.33
N ILE A 329 23.32 -15.99 11.20
CA ILE A 329 23.38 -15.29 12.49
C ILE A 329 23.37 -13.78 12.29
N GLY A 330 24.13 -13.25 11.32
CA GLY A 330 24.13 -11.83 10.98
C GLY A 330 22.75 -11.32 10.52
N PHE A 331 22.08 -12.06 9.63
CA PHE A 331 20.69 -11.75 9.22
C PHE A 331 19.75 -11.73 10.44
N ASN A 332 19.84 -12.72 11.32
CA ASN A 332 19.04 -12.79 12.56
C ASN A 332 19.27 -11.58 13.47
N GLN A 333 20.51 -11.14 13.64
CA GLN A 333 20.84 -9.97 14.46
C GLN A 333 20.24 -8.67 13.92
N ILE A 334 20.23 -8.50 12.60
CA ILE A 334 19.61 -7.32 11.97
C ILE A 334 18.09 -7.39 12.12
N ARG A 335 17.46 -8.55 11.90
CA ARG A 335 16.01 -8.72 12.14
C ARG A 335 15.62 -8.39 13.58
N ASP A 336 16.42 -8.85 14.55
CA ASP A 336 16.26 -8.54 15.98
C ASP A 336 16.36 -7.03 16.27
N LYS A 337 17.25 -6.32 15.56
CA LYS A 337 17.37 -4.85 15.64
C LYS A 337 16.18 -4.15 14.97
N LEU A 338 15.70 -4.64 13.83
CA LEU A 338 14.57 -4.08 13.08
C LEU A 338 13.25 -4.16 13.85
N ILE A 339 13.02 -5.22 14.63
CA ILE A 339 11.84 -5.32 15.51
C ILE A 339 11.88 -4.21 16.57
N ARG A 340 13.03 -4.01 17.23
CA ARG A 340 13.20 -2.98 18.26
C ARG A 340 13.14 -1.56 17.68
N PHE A 341 13.82 -1.34 16.56
CA PHE A 341 13.70 -0.12 15.74
C PHE A 341 12.23 0.22 15.54
N THR A 342 11.44 -0.76 15.09
CA THR A 342 10.05 -0.54 14.71
C THR A 342 9.19 -0.24 15.93
N LEU A 343 9.30 -1.04 16.99
CA LEU A 343 8.56 -0.83 18.24
C LEU A 343 8.85 0.54 18.86
N GLN A 344 10.11 0.98 18.85
CA GLN A 344 10.53 2.30 19.33
C GLN A 344 10.00 3.44 18.44
N SER A 345 9.91 3.21 17.14
CA SER A 345 9.58 4.24 16.15
C SER A 345 8.08 4.45 15.91
N VAL A 346 7.19 3.67 16.53
CA VAL A 346 5.73 3.75 16.26
C VAL A 346 5.18 5.18 16.40
N PRO A 347 5.48 5.95 17.46
CA PRO A 347 4.98 7.32 17.58
C PRO A 347 5.42 8.23 16.41
N ASP A 348 6.69 8.15 16.02
CA ASP A 348 7.22 8.96 14.91
C ASP A 348 6.69 8.48 13.55
N LEU A 349 6.48 7.17 13.37
CA LEU A 349 5.86 6.60 12.18
C LEU A 349 4.43 7.12 12.01
N LEU A 350 3.63 7.16 13.09
CA LEU A 350 2.26 7.67 13.05
C LEU A 350 2.22 9.16 12.75
N LYS A 351 3.08 9.94 13.41
CA LYS A 351 3.26 11.36 13.13
C LYS A 351 3.59 11.60 11.66
N ASN A 352 4.58 10.89 11.12
CA ASN A 352 5.04 11.08 9.75
C ASN A 352 4.08 10.51 8.70
N ASN A 353 3.28 9.50 9.03
CA ASN A 353 2.20 8.99 8.17
C ASN A 353 1.02 9.97 8.04
N SER A 354 0.87 10.91 8.98
CA SER A 354 -0.17 11.95 8.93
C SER A 354 0.25 13.24 8.19
N LYS A 355 1.48 13.25 7.67
CA LYS A 355 2.10 14.39 7.01
C LYS A 355 1.51 14.59 5.61
N ASP A 356 1.43 15.84 5.18
CA ASP A 356 1.03 16.17 3.80
C ASP A 356 2.20 15.97 2.84
N TRP A 357 2.45 14.71 2.49
CA TRP A 357 3.50 14.32 1.55
C TRP A 357 3.23 14.82 0.13
N SER A 358 1.97 15.08 -0.23
CA SER A 358 1.63 15.62 -1.56
C SER A 358 2.24 16.99 -1.75
N SER A 359 2.01 17.92 -0.81
CA SER A 359 2.59 19.27 -0.86
C SER A 359 4.12 19.27 -0.80
N GLU A 360 4.74 18.29 -0.13
CA GLU A 360 6.20 18.25 0.03
C GLU A 360 6.93 17.62 -1.15
N THR A 361 6.30 16.69 -1.86
CA THR A 361 6.96 15.90 -2.91
C THR A 361 6.42 16.18 -4.31
N GLY A 362 5.23 16.79 -4.41
CA GLY A 362 4.48 16.93 -5.66
C GLY A 362 3.92 15.60 -6.19
N LEU A 363 4.01 14.52 -5.41
CA LEU A 363 3.38 13.25 -5.76
C LEU A 363 1.89 13.29 -5.42
N GLU A 364 1.08 12.72 -6.31
CA GLU A 364 -0.38 12.71 -6.18
C GLU A 364 -0.93 11.30 -6.36
N ASN A 365 -2.20 11.12 -5.96
CA ASN A 365 -2.98 9.92 -6.25
C ASN A 365 -2.23 8.62 -5.91
N ARG A 366 -2.12 7.72 -6.90
CA ARG A 366 -1.50 6.40 -6.72
C ARG A 366 0.00 6.46 -6.51
N ASP A 367 0.67 7.43 -7.11
CA ASP A 367 2.10 7.61 -6.88
C ASP A 367 2.35 7.94 -5.40
N LEU A 368 1.54 8.84 -4.83
CA LEU A 368 1.59 9.14 -3.41
C LEU A 368 1.30 7.90 -2.56
N ASP A 369 0.24 7.14 -2.86
CA ASP A 369 -0.09 5.90 -2.14
C ASP A 369 1.07 4.87 -2.14
N LEU A 370 1.89 4.84 -3.19
CA LEU A 370 3.07 3.97 -3.27
C LEU A 370 4.22 4.46 -2.41
N TRP A 371 4.48 5.76 -2.41
CA TRP A 371 5.69 6.33 -1.83
C TRP A 371 5.53 6.81 -0.39
N GLU A 372 4.33 7.19 0.03
CA GLU A 372 4.02 7.69 1.38
C GLU A 372 4.52 6.77 2.50
N PRO A 373 4.35 5.43 2.45
CA PRO A 373 4.89 4.55 3.48
C PRO A 373 6.42 4.61 3.58
N LEU A 374 7.12 4.69 2.44
CA LEU A 374 8.58 4.74 2.41
C LEU A 374 9.11 6.11 2.85
N LEU A 375 8.44 7.20 2.45
CA LEU A 375 8.74 8.57 2.88
C LEU A 375 8.57 8.73 4.39
N SER A 376 7.49 8.16 4.95
CA SER A 376 7.24 8.17 6.40
C SER A 376 8.34 7.46 7.19
N ILE A 377 8.81 6.30 6.71
CA ILE A 377 9.92 5.57 7.32
C ILE A 377 11.24 6.33 7.13
N ALA A 378 11.49 6.89 5.96
CA ALA A 378 12.67 7.69 5.67
C ALA A 378 12.78 8.89 6.62
N LYS A 379 11.65 9.58 6.87
CA LYS A 379 11.58 10.72 7.77
C LYS A 379 11.92 10.36 9.20
N VAL A 380 11.49 9.20 9.69
CA VAL A 380 11.88 8.69 11.02
C VAL A 380 13.39 8.51 11.11
N ILE A 381 14.01 7.95 10.07
CA ILE A 381 15.46 7.75 10.03
C ILE A 381 16.18 9.10 10.02
N ASP A 382 15.74 10.05 9.20
CA ASP A 382 16.31 11.40 9.14
C ASP A 382 16.17 12.17 10.46
N ASP A 383 15.02 12.07 11.14
CA ASP A 383 14.79 12.70 12.46
C ASP A 383 15.70 12.14 13.56
N ASN A 384 16.20 10.92 13.36
CA ASN A 384 17.10 10.23 14.29
C ASN A 384 18.53 10.11 13.75
N SER A 385 18.89 10.92 12.75
CA SER A 385 20.23 11.00 12.17
C SER A 385 20.84 12.38 12.41
N ASP A 386 22.17 12.45 12.37
CA ASP A 386 22.84 13.76 12.30
C ASP A 386 22.43 14.51 11.01
N PRO A 387 22.28 15.85 11.06
CA PRO A 387 21.96 16.64 9.86
C PRO A 387 22.98 16.41 8.73
N LYS A 388 22.46 16.12 7.54
CA LYS A 388 23.25 15.90 6.31
C LYS A 388 22.84 16.90 5.25
N GLU A 389 23.71 17.12 4.27
CA GLU A 389 23.44 17.98 3.11
C GLU A 389 22.25 17.47 2.26
N THR A 390 22.07 16.15 2.20
CA THR A 390 20.93 15.50 1.53
C THR A 390 20.33 14.48 2.48
N SER A 391 19.05 14.62 2.76
CA SER A 391 18.31 13.71 3.64
C SER A 391 17.87 12.45 2.89
N LEU A 392 17.49 11.40 3.62
CA LEU A 392 16.93 10.19 3.02
C LEU A 392 15.59 10.47 2.34
N VAL A 393 14.78 11.37 2.92
CA VAL A 393 13.55 11.87 2.29
C VAL A 393 13.85 12.48 0.92
N ASP A 394 14.89 13.33 0.80
CA ASP A 394 15.25 13.95 -0.49
C ASP A 394 15.61 12.89 -1.54
N PHE A 395 16.38 11.86 -1.16
CA PHE A 395 16.74 10.75 -2.05
C PHE A 395 15.51 9.95 -2.49
N VAL A 396 14.59 9.65 -1.57
CA VAL A 396 13.37 8.90 -1.88
C VAL A 396 12.45 9.72 -2.78
N THR A 397 12.27 11.00 -2.49
CA THR A 397 11.47 11.91 -3.32
C THR A 397 12.03 11.99 -4.74
N ALA A 398 13.35 12.16 -4.90
CA ALA A 398 13.97 12.24 -6.22
C ALA A 398 13.72 10.98 -7.06
N ILE A 399 13.94 9.79 -6.47
CA ILE A 399 13.65 8.52 -7.16
C ILE A 399 12.16 8.31 -7.41
N ALA A 400 11.31 8.72 -6.47
CA ALA A 400 9.87 8.61 -6.62
C ALA A 400 9.39 9.38 -7.85
N THR A 401 9.79 10.66 -7.96
CA THR A 401 9.46 11.50 -9.11
C THR A 401 10.02 10.91 -10.42
N GLU A 402 11.25 10.39 -10.43
CA GLU A 402 11.82 9.76 -11.62
C GLU A 402 11.06 8.51 -12.06
N ILE A 403 10.79 7.58 -11.14
CA ILE A 403 10.08 6.33 -11.44
C ILE A 403 8.65 6.62 -11.87
N SER A 404 7.96 7.54 -11.19
CA SER A 404 6.59 7.94 -11.53
C SER A 404 6.54 8.62 -12.90
N ALA A 405 7.46 9.53 -13.22
CA ALA A 405 7.55 10.14 -14.54
C ALA A 405 7.82 9.11 -15.66
N LEU A 406 8.71 8.15 -15.42
CA LEU A 406 8.98 7.05 -16.36
C LEU A 406 7.76 6.14 -16.54
N ALA A 407 7.02 5.85 -15.47
CA ALA A 407 5.80 5.06 -15.54
C ALA A 407 4.73 5.76 -16.38
N LYS A 408 4.51 7.06 -16.17
CA LYS A 408 3.58 7.89 -16.96
C LYS A 408 3.94 7.91 -18.45
N ALA A 409 5.23 8.12 -18.76
CA ALA A 409 5.71 8.09 -20.15
C ALA A 409 5.49 6.73 -20.86
N ILE A 410 5.41 5.63 -20.11
CA ILE A 410 5.19 4.28 -20.65
C ILE A 410 3.69 3.94 -20.71
N ASP A 411 2.88 4.47 -19.78
CA ASP A 411 1.48 4.07 -19.55
C ASP A 411 0.44 5.08 -20.07
N GLU A 412 0.83 6.02 -20.96
CA GLU A 412 -0.10 6.95 -21.62
C GLU A 412 -1.43 6.23 -21.96
N SER A 413 -2.51 6.65 -21.27
CA SER A 413 -3.81 6.00 -21.27
C SER A 413 -4.29 5.73 -22.71
N PRO A 414 -4.73 4.51 -23.07
CA PRO A 414 -5.27 4.25 -24.41
C PRO A 414 -6.46 5.17 -24.74
N THR A 415 -7.16 5.66 -23.72
CA THR A 415 -8.21 6.68 -23.87
C THR A 415 -7.62 8.03 -24.26
N ALA A 416 -6.57 8.50 -23.57
CA ALA A 416 -5.86 9.74 -23.88
C ALA A 416 -5.24 9.70 -25.27
N LYS A 417 -4.55 8.60 -25.60
CA LYS A 417 -3.98 8.36 -26.95
C LYS A 417 -5.04 8.43 -28.03
N LEU A 418 -6.17 7.76 -27.84
CA LEU A 418 -7.26 7.76 -28.82
C LEU A 418 -7.93 9.14 -28.91
N ALA A 419 -8.13 9.84 -27.78
CA ALA A 419 -8.70 11.18 -27.76
C ALA A 419 -7.80 12.19 -28.49
N LYS A 420 -6.49 12.18 -28.19
CA LYS A 420 -5.47 12.99 -28.86
C LYS A 420 -5.39 12.67 -30.34
N LEU A 421 -5.37 11.38 -30.70
CA LEU A 421 -5.37 10.95 -32.09
C LEU A 421 -6.59 11.46 -32.87
N LEU A 422 -7.79 11.42 -32.27
CA LEU A 422 -9.00 11.92 -32.91
C LEU A 422 -9.00 13.45 -33.01
N LEU A 423 -8.52 14.14 -31.98
CA LEU A 423 -8.41 15.60 -31.97
C LEU A 423 -7.43 16.07 -33.06
N ASP A 424 -6.28 15.42 -33.18
CA ASP A 424 -5.29 15.67 -34.22
C ASP A 424 -5.87 15.36 -35.61
N ALA A 425 -6.62 14.27 -35.75
CA ALA A 425 -7.26 13.90 -37.02
C ALA A 425 -8.25 14.96 -37.49
N ILE A 426 -9.03 15.55 -36.56
CA ILE A 426 -9.97 16.63 -36.85
C ILE A 426 -9.22 17.91 -37.19
N THR A 427 -8.27 18.30 -36.34
CA THR A 427 -7.50 19.55 -36.47
C THR A 427 -6.69 19.59 -37.78
N LEU A 428 -6.07 18.47 -38.14
CA LEU A 428 -5.30 18.29 -39.37
C LEU A 428 -6.17 17.91 -40.59
N ARG A 429 -7.50 17.90 -40.44
CA ARG A 429 -8.48 17.54 -41.48
C ARG A 429 -8.21 16.19 -42.14
N LYS A 430 -7.68 15.23 -41.39
CA LYS A 430 -7.49 13.83 -41.82
C LYS A 430 -8.81 13.07 -41.82
N ILE A 431 -9.71 13.43 -40.91
CA ILE A 431 -11.14 13.10 -40.98
C ILE A 431 -11.93 14.39 -41.12
N VAL A 432 -13.02 14.33 -41.87
CA VAL A 432 -13.90 15.48 -42.12
C VAL A 432 -15.32 15.16 -41.67
N PRO A 433 -16.07 16.15 -41.18
CA PRO A 433 -17.44 15.91 -40.77
C PRO A 433 -18.32 15.62 -41.98
N PHE A 434 -19.30 14.73 -41.80
CA PHE A 434 -20.25 14.30 -42.81
C PHE A 434 -21.12 15.46 -43.33
N ARG A 435 -21.36 16.47 -42.48
CA ARG A 435 -21.95 17.75 -42.86
C ARG A 435 -21.02 18.88 -42.43
N SER A 436 -20.87 19.90 -43.27
CA SER A 436 -20.16 21.12 -42.92
C SER A 436 -20.68 21.70 -41.59
N ASP A 437 -19.77 22.18 -40.76
CA ASP A 437 -20.05 22.82 -39.46
C ASP A 437 -20.81 21.90 -38.47
N THR A 438 -20.53 20.60 -38.49
CA THR A 438 -21.05 19.65 -37.51
C THR A 438 -19.94 18.80 -36.91
N ASP A 439 -20.19 18.24 -35.74
CA ASP A 439 -19.33 17.25 -35.07
C ASP A 439 -19.69 15.80 -35.48
N ASP A 440 -20.39 15.64 -36.60
CA ASP A 440 -20.86 14.33 -37.08
C ASP A 440 -19.83 13.71 -38.01
N TYR A 441 -19.05 12.72 -37.54
CA TYR A 441 -18.01 12.05 -38.33
C TYR A 441 -18.43 10.62 -38.74
N GLU A 442 -18.29 10.28 -40.02
CA GLU A 442 -18.68 8.95 -40.50
C GLU A 442 -17.90 7.84 -39.79
N ARG A 443 -18.62 6.85 -39.23
CA ARG A 443 -18.01 5.81 -38.39
C ARG A 443 -16.94 4.99 -39.11
N ARG A 444 -17.10 4.78 -40.41
CA ARG A 444 -16.14 4.02 -41.23
C ARG A 444 -14.86 4.80 -41.48
N ALA A 445 -14.98 6.09 -41.79
CA ALA A 445 -13.82 6.97 -41.99
C ALA A 445 -12.98 7.09 -40.70
N VAL A 446 -13.65 7.23 -39.54
CA VAL A 446 -12.96 7.25 -38.23
C VAL A 446 -12.23 5.92 -37.98
N LEU A 447 -12.88 4.78 -38.22
CA LEU A 447 -12.25 3.47 -38.05
C LEU A 447 -11.05 3.28 -39.01
N GLU A 448 -11.19 3.69 -40.26
CA GLU A 448 -10.13 3.58 -41.26
C GLU A 448 -8.90 4.38 -40.85
N TYR A 449 -9.08 5.61 -40.37
CA TYR A 449 -7.98 6.43 -39.85
C TYR A 449 -7.33 5.81 -38.60
N VAL A 450 -8.13 5.35 -37.64
CA VAL A 450 -7.62 4.75 -36.39
C VAL A 450 -6.79 3.49 -36.67
N ARG A 451 -7.21 2.64 -37.62
CA ARG A 451 -6.50 1.40 -37.96
C ARG A 451 -5.15 1.62 -38.66
N GLN A 452 -4.91 2.80 -39.21
CA GLN A 452 -3.64 3.15 -39.84
C GLN A 452 -2.56 3.50 -38.80
N GLN A 453 -2.93 3.66 -37.53
CA GLN A 453 -1.99 4.04 -36.47
C GLN A 453 -1.35 2.80 -35.83
N PRO A 454 -0.01 2.80 -35.66
CA PRO A 454 0.72 1.66 -35.09
C PRO A 454 0.29 1.34 -33.65
N ASP A 455 -0.14 2.34 -32.88
CA ASP A 455 -0.49 2.19 -31.46
C ASP A 455 -1.98 1.84 -31.20
N MET A 456 -2.74 1.54 -32.27
CA MET A 456 -4.20 1.27 -32.22
C MET A 456 -4.57 -0.12 -32.79
N ASP A 457 -3.61 -1.05 -32.82
CA ASP A 457 -3.76 -2.40 -33.37
C ASP A 457 -4.89 -3.24 -32.71
N TRP A 458 -5.21 -2.93 -31.45
CA TRP A 458 -6.31 -3.55 -30.69
C TRP A 458 -7.72 -3.11 -31.16
N ILE A 459 -7.85 -2.00 -31.89
CA ILE A 459 -9.12 -1.56 -32.49
C ILE A 459 -9.30 -2.25 -33.86
N THR A 460 -9.80 -3.49 -33.80
CA THR A 460 -9.88 -4.35 -34.99
C THR A 460 -11.19 -4.22 -35.78
N SER A 461 -12.24 -3.66 -35.18
CA SER A 461 -13.56 -3.62 -35.79
C SER A 461 -14.37 -2.38 -35.41
N LEU A 462 -15.41 -2.11 -36.20
CA LEU A 462 -16.35 -1.02 -35.93
C LEU A 462 -17.11 -1.26 -34.62
N LYS A 463 -17.34 -2.53 -34.23
CA LYS A 463 -17.95 -2.90 -32.95
C LYS A 463 -17.03 -2.58 -31.78
N SER A 464 -15.75 -2.94 -31.85
CA SER A 464 -14.77 -2.64 -30.79
C SER A 464 -14.55 -1.14 -30.63
N LEU A 465 -14.39 -0.40 -31.73
CA LEU A 465 -14.28 1.06 -31.70
C LEU A 465 -15.50 1.70 -31.05
N THR A 466 -16.72 1.31 -31.48
CA THR A 466 -17.95 1.90 -30.94
C THR A 466 -18.13 1.60 -29.45
N SER A 467 -17.84 0.37 -29.05
CA SER A 467 -17.90 -0.03 -27.63
C SER A 467 -16.93 0.80 -26.79
N TYR A 468 -15.70 1.00 -27.28
CA TYR A 468 -14.69 1.76 -26.57
C TYR A 468 -15.03 3.25 -26.51
N LEU A 469 -15.39 3.86 -27.64
CA LEU A 469 -15.81 5.26 -27.72
C LEU A 469 -16.98 5.55 -26.78
N ALA A 470 -17.98 4.67 -26.72
CA ALA A 470 -19.13 4.86 -25.83
C ALA A 470 -18.77 4.68 -24.35
N ASN A 471 -18.01 3.64 -24.00
CA ASN A 471 -17.75 3.28 -22.60
C ASN A 471 -16.60 4.08 -21.95
N ARG A 472 -15.66 4.59 -22.75
CA ARG A 472 -14.44 5.27 -22.27
C ARG A 472 -14.39 6.74 -22.63
N LEU A 473 -14.74 7.10 -23.87
CA LEU A 473 -14.72 8.50 -24.32
C LEU A 473 -16.11 9.15 -24.26
N GLN A 474 -17.16 8.43 -23.84
CA GLN A 474 -18.54 8.92 -23.83
C GLN A 474 -19.05 9.45 -25.18
N ILE A 475 -18.46 8.97 -26.28
CA ILE A 475 -18.83 9.35 -27.65
C ILE A 475 -19.93 8.41 -28.14
N SER A 476 -21.11 8.99 -28.38
CA SER A 476 -22.25 8.29 -28.96
C SER A 476 -22.26 8.40 -30.49
N PHE A 477 -23.18 7.70 -31.14
CA PHE A 477 -23.40 7.83 -32.57
C PHE A 477 -24.88 8.04 -32.87
N ARG A 478 -25.16 8.74 -33.97
CA ARG A 478 -26.52 8.98 -34.47
C ARG A 478 -26.61 8.77 -35.97
N LYS A 479 -27.83 8.65 -36.49
CA LYS A 479 -28.09 8.68 -37.94
C LYS A 479 -28.19 10.13 -38.40
N VAL A 480 -27.53 10.44 -39.50
CA VAL A 480 -27.46 11.80 -40.06
C VAL A 480 -27.81 11.74 -41.54
N SER A 481 -28.69 12.65 -41.97
CA SER A 481 -29.08 12.80 -43.38
C SER A 481 -28.29 13.96 -44.02
N GLY A 482 -27.63 13.70 -45.14
CA GLY A 482 -26.91 14.67 -45.96
C GLY A 482 -27.33 14.55 -47.42
N GLY A 483 -28.23 15.42 -47.88
CA GLY A 483 -28.83 15.31 -49.22
C GLY A 483 -29.59 13.99 -49.39
N ALA A 484 -29.24 13.21 -50.42
CA ALA A 484 -29.84 11.91 -50.71
C ALA A 484 -29.22 10.72 -49.93
N LYS A 485 -28.19 10.96 -49.10
CA LYS A 485 -27.50 9.91 -48.34
C LYS A 485 -27.83 9.97 -46.86
N GLN A 486 -27.99 8.81 -46.24
CA GLN A 486 -28.08 8.65 -44.79
C GLN A 486 -26.89 7.86 -44.29
N GLU A 487 -26.19 8.38 -43.28
CA GLU A 487 -25.06 7.69 -42.67
C GLU A 487 -25.12 7.65 -41.15
N ARG A 488 -24.40 6.69 -40.56
CA ARG A 488 -24.20 6.65 -39.11
C ARG A 488 -22.91 7.37 -38.75
N CYS A 489 -23.02 8.42 -37.96
CA CYS A 489 -21.90 9.27 -37.57
C CYS A 489 -21.67 9.22 -36.06
N TYR A 490 -20.40 9.23 -35.64
CA TYR A 490 -20.01 9.54 -34.27
C TYR A 490 -20.19 11.04 -34.02
N ILE A 491 -20.59 11.41 -32.81
CA ILE A 491 -20.67 12.80 -32.38
C ILE A 491 -19.37 13.10 -31.63
N ILE A 492 -18.38 13.68 -32.33
CA ILE A 492 -17.03 13.89 -31.79
C ILE A 492 -16.80 15.39 -31.62
N ASN A 493 -17.08 15.90 -30.42
CA ASN A 493 -16.85 17.30 -30.09
C ASN A 493 -15.36 17.52 -29.73
N PRO A 494 -14.62 18.39 -30.44
CA PRO A 494 -13.22 18.69 -30.11
C PRO A 494 -12.99 19.18 -28.68
N SER A 495 -13.91 19.97 -28.11
CA SER A 495 -13.76 20.46 -26.73
C SER A 495 -13.89 19.34 -25.70
N HIS A 496 -14.71 18.33 -26.00
CA HIS A 496 -14.84 17.12 -25.17
C HIS A 496 -13.60 16.24 -25.26
N LEU A 497 -12.98 16.14 -26.46
CA LEU A 497 -11.71 15.45 -26.60
C LEU A 497 -10.59 16.17 -25.84
N GLN A 498 -10.55 17.51 -25.89
CA GLN A 498 -9.60 18.33 -25.16
C GLN A 498 -9.75 18.16 -23.64
N ASP A 499 -10.98 18.23 -23.11
CA ASP A 499 -11.27 17.97 -21.69
C ASP A 499 -10.86 16.54 -21.27
N LEU A 500 -11.09 15.53 -22.12
CA LEU A 500 -10.62 14.16 -21.84
C LEU A 500 -9.10 14.09 -21.81
N ILE A 501 -8.41 14.73 -22.76
CA ILE A 501 -6.94 14.77 -22.79
C ILE A 501 -6.43 15.43 -21.52
N GLU A 502 -6.94 16.60 -21.16
CA GLU A 502 -6.57 17.33 -19.94
C GLU A 502 -6.83 16.49 -18.69
N ARG A 503 -7.97 15.79 -18.58
CA ARG A 503 -8.24 14.90 -17.44
C ARG A 503 -7.24 13.75 -17.32
N TYR A 504 -6.82 13.19 -18.44
CA TYR A 504 -5.82 12.13 -18.42
C TYR A 504 -4.39 12.70 -18.32
N GLU A 505 -4.15 13.97 -18.65
CA GLU A 505 -2.87 14.67 -18.41
C GLU A 505 -2.76 15.21 -16.96
N ASP A 506 -3.89 15.50 -16.29
CA ASP A 506 -4.00 16.02 -14.91
C ASP A 506 -4.23 14.90 -13.86
N GLU A 507 -4.82 13.76 -14.22
CA GLU A 507 -4.78 12.54 -13.38
C GLU A 507 -3.40 11.85 -13.42
N ASP A 508 -2.56 12.20 -14.42
CA ASP A 508 -1.21 11.68 -14.62
C ASP A 508 -0.20 12.38 -13.72
#